data_AF-A0A1X6MI91-F1
#
_entry.id   AF-A0A1X6MI91-F1
#
_cell.length_a   1.000
_cell.length_b   1.000
_cell.length_c   1.000
_cell.angle_alpha   90.00
_cell.angle_beta   90.00
_cell.angle_gamma   90.00
#
_symmetry.space_group_name_H-M   'P 1'
#
loop_
_entity.id
_entity.type
_entity.pdbx_description
1 polymer ?
#
loop_
_entity_poly.entity_id
_entity_poly.type
_entity_poly.pdbx_seq_one_letter_code
_entity_poly.pdbx_strand_id
1 'polypeptide(L)'
;MEYPHEPCVSSQLSIQQFVDRAQEVLANEDSDDAVSDFVRFALAGRDVSHAEQKRIFVNARQHVDTVLPHQYSIRRDYDSLIGITRSLPFNDTLYLYSFPPIREAMQPSDNPHVKFAMPMANGATLKVPLQRIPNIAFGKLSHRGQSRLFFPALWASGEHLWSITQATYAKFYDTILLPSIRHVSAVSAAHWPISYSSAMNHARDARGHYHYQTLDVNYTDLVELETQLLERMDQDATFKGAFWEHELRGTKDATGHEFEDVDAHRDRFESFISILNMDRVVPAEWCVDVAVEISIAGFNVAWLTTTALPFTHACYRVVDNAMWGKAFDNYFPVDPTARTGPTQNFGSVLYRSEWSVIVSQLGVDSRTTVRRELKRKFDDFIWIPYASDRIWATTPQRGKIWRQLPEGPRVCAPHLYVNPRFAHKHFTLRAASNEIEEDSDVDST
;
A
#
# COMPACT_ATOMS: atom_id res chain seq x y z
N MET A 1 37.50 -1.82 12.97
CA MET A 1 36.06 -2.02 13.23
C MET A 1 35.54 -2.84 12.06
N GLU A 2 35.28 -4.11 12.33
CA GLU A 2 34.98 -5.15 11.36
C GLU A 2 33.50 -5.07 10.89
N TYR A 3 33.25 -5.21 9.58
CA TYR A 3 32.03 -4.76 8.88
C TYR A 3 30.88 -5.80 8.91
N PRO A 4 29.61 -5.41 8.68
CA PRO A 4 28.46 -6.32 8.62
C PRO A 4 28.56 -7.41 7.53
N HIS A 5 29.53 -7.37 6.61
CA HIS A 5 29.68 -8.39 5.57
C HIS A 5 30.56 -9.59 5.96
N GLU A 6 31.09 -9.61 7.18
CA GLU A 6 31.94 -10.72 7.60
C GLU A 6 31.17 -12.02 7.85
N PRO A 7 31.68 -13.16 7.38
CA PRO A 7 31.08 -14.47 7.59
C PRO A 7 31.20 -14.86 9.07
N CYS A 8 30.15 -14.55 9.82
CA CYS A 8 29.98 -14.88 11.23
C CYS A 8 28.80 -15.84 11.35
N VAL A 9 28.91 -16.85 12.23
CA VAL A 9 27.86 -17.85 12.45
C VAL A 9 26.59 -17.10 12.86
N SER A 10 25.52 -17.29 12.10
CA SER A 10 24.24 -16.67 12.41
C SER A 10 23.50 -17.51 13.47
N SER A 11 22.63 -16.87 14.23
CA SER A 11 21.71 -17.50 15.18
C SER A 11 20.41 -16.68 15.21
N GLN A 12 19.31 -17.32 15.60
CA GLN A 12 18.01 -16.68 15.76
C GLN A 12 17.56 -16.73 17.22
N LEU A 13 17.02 -15.61 17.70
CA LEU A 13 16.38 -15.50 19.02
C LEU A 13 14.92 -15.03 18.84
N SER A 14 14.01 -15.55 19.66
CA SER A 14 12.70 -14.93 19.88
C SER A 14 12.84 -13.54 20.49
N ILE A 15 11.77 -12.73 20.50
CA ILE A 15 11.79 -11.42 21.19
C ILE A 15 12.16 -11.61 22.66
N GLN A 16 11.55 -12.59 23.33
CA GLN A 16 11.82 -12.85 24.75
C GLN A 16 13.28 -13.22 24.98
N GLN A 17 13.80 -14.20 24.22
CA GLN A 17 15.21 -14.61 24.32
C GLN A 17 16.18 -13.47 24.00
N PHE A 18 15.83 -12.59 23.05
CA PHE A 18 16.63 -11.42 22.75
C PHE A 18 16.65 -10.43 23.93
N VAL A 19 15.49 -10.16 24.54
CA VAL A 19 15.39 -9.28 25.71
C VAL A 19 16.15 -9.85 26.89
N ASP A 20 15.94 -11.13 27.20
CA ASP A 20 16.64 -11.83 28.30
C ASP A 20 18.16 -11.77 28.08
N ARG A 21 18.62 -12.08 26.86
CA ARG A 21 20.04 -12.02 26.54
C ARG A 21 20.60 -10.59 26.60
N ALA A 22 19.84 -9.59 26.17
CA ALA A 22 20.27 -8.20 26.28
C ALA A 22 20.42 -7.77 27.75
N GLN A 23 19.49 -8.21 28.62
CA GLN A 23 19.56 -7.98 30.05
C GLN A 23 20.77 -8.68 30.67
N GLU A 24 21.04 -9.93 30.31
CA GLU A 24 22.23 -10.67 30.76
C GLU A 24 23.53 -9.96 30.36
N VAL A 25 23.64 -9.49 29.11
CA VAL A 25 24.84 -8.79 28.62
C VAL A 25 25.06 -7.48 29.38
N LEU A 26 23.98 -6.73 29.64
CA LEU A 26 24.07 -5.46 30.36
C LEU A 26 24.36 -5.65 31.85
N ALA A 27 23.86 -6.74 32.45
CA ALA A 27 24.06 -7.07 33.86
C ALA A 27 25.37 -7.83 34.13
N ASN A 28 26.22 -8.04 33.12
CA ASN A 28 27.48 -8.75 33.28
C ASN A 28 28.51 -7.89 34.03
N GLU A 29 28.54 -8.01 35.35
CA GLU A 29 29.46 -7.28 36.25
C GLU A 29 30.94 -7.63 36.02
N ASP A 30 31.24 -8.76 35.37
CA ASP A 30 32.60 -9.20 35.04
C ASP A 30 33.14 -8.58 33.73
N SER A 31 32.32 -7.80 33.00
CA SER A 31 32.74 -7.11 31.77
C SER A 31 32.86 -5.60 31.98
N ASP A 32 34.08 -5.08 31.85
CA ASP A 32 34.35 -3.63 31.81
C ASP A 32 33.65 -2.93 30.62
N ASP A 33 33.19 -3.68 29.63
CA ASP A 33 32.58 -3.22 28.39
C ASP A 33 31.07 -3.56 28.26
N ALA A 34 30.39 -3.96 29.35
CA ALA A 34 29.00 -4.45 29.32
C ALA A 34 28.01 -3.56 28.55
N VAL A 35 28.12 -2.23 28.69
CA VAL A 35 27.29 -1.26 27.94
C VAL A 35 27.61 -1.28 26.44
N SER A 36 28.90 -1.36 26.08
CA SER A 36 29.37 -1.43 24.70
C SER A 36 28.92 -2.73 24.04
N ASP A 37 28.99 -3.84 24.77
CA ASP A 37 28.54 -5.15 24.31
C ASP A 37 27.02 -5.23 24.17
N PHE A 38 26.28 -4.61 25.10
CA PHE A 38 24.83 -4.45 24.96
C PHE A 38 24.48 -3.67 23.69
N VAL A 39 25.15 -2.55 23.43
CA VAL A 39 24.91 -1.74 22.21
C VAL A 39 25.21 -2.55 20.95
N ARG A 40 26.31 -3.32 20.93
CA ARG A 40 26.68 -4.21 19.81
C ARG A 40 25.65 -5.33 19.62
N PHE A 41 25.16 -5.92 20.71
CA PHE A 41 24.12 -6.95 20.66
C PHE A 41 22.80 -6.36 20.13
N ALA A 42 22.33 -5.28 20.76
CA ALA A 42 21.01 -4.73 20.50
C ALA A 42 20.88 -4.04 19.13
N LEU A 43 21.90 -3.29 18.72
CA LEU A 43 21.85 -2.48 17.50
C LEU A 43 22.52 -3.16 16.30
N ALA A 44 23.53 -4.00 16.53
CA ALA A 44 24.29 -4.65 15.46
C ALA A 44 24.08 -6.17 15.39
N GLY A 45 23.27 -6.75 16.29
CA GLY A 45 23.03 -8.19 16.34
C GLY A 45 24.32 -8.97 16.59
N ARG A 46 25.21 -8.48 17.45
CA ARG A 46 26.49 -9.13 17.76
C ARG A 46 26.49 -9.69 19.17
N ASP A 47 26.54 -11.02 19.29
CA ASP A 47 26.72 -11.68 20.58
C ASP A 47 28.14 -12.24 20.68
N VAL A 48 28.85 -11.84 21.73
CA VAL A 48 30.22 -12.25 22.02
C VAL A 48 30.16 -13.09 23.30
N SER A 49 29.71 -14.35 23.17
CA SER A 49 29.76 -15.32 24.27
C SER A 49 30.71 -16.47 23.93
N HIS A 50 31.57 -16.82 24.90
CA HIS A 50 32.42 -18.02 24.94
C HIS A 50 33.07 -18.44 23.62
N ALA A 51 34.14 -17.72 23.24
CA ALA A 51 35.11 -18.03 22.18
C ALA A 51 34.64 -17.91 20.72
N GLU A 52 33.35 -17.67 20.44
CA GLU A 52 32.86 -17.42 19.08
C GLU A 52 31.91 -16.22 19.00
N GLN A 53 32.20 -15.28 18.10
CA GLN A 53 31.28 -14.19 17.77
C GLN A 53 30.13 -14.71 16.91
N LYS A 54 28.90 -14.41 17.31
CA LYS A 54 27.68 -14.79 16.58
C LYS A 54 26.91 -13.57 16.09
N ARG A 55 26.17 -13.77 14.99
CA ARG A 55 25.26 -12.79 14.43
C ARG A 55 23.83 -13.16 14.77
N ILE A 56 23.19 -12.33 15.57
CA ILE A 56 21.84 -12.53 16.07
C ILE A 56 20.84 -11.87 15.13
N PHE A 57 19.83 -12.63 14.75
CA PHE A 57 18.63 -12.12 14.10
C PHE A 57 17.43 -12.36 15.02
N VAL A 58 16.65 -11.30 15.27
CA VAL A 58 15.42 -11.45 16.05
C VAL A 58 14.32 -12.03 15.15
N ASN A 59 13.81 -13.19 15.54
CA ASN A 59 12.65 -13.81 14.94
C ASN A 59 11.43 -13.58 15.84
N ALA A 60 10.68 -12.53 15.53
CA ALA A 60 9.49 -12.12 16.28
C ALA A 60 8.37 -13.17 16.38
N ARG A 61 8.45 -14.28 15.61
CA ARG A 61 7.47 -15.38 15.65
C ARG A 61 7.99 -16.62 16.37
N GLN A 62 9.28 -16.66 16.67
CA GLN A 62 9.87 -17.82 17.34
C GLN A 62 9.24 -17.94 18.73
N HIS A 63 8.70 -19.12 19.03
CA HIS A 63 7.99 -19.40 20.29
C HIS A 63 6.74 -18.53 20.53
N VAL A 64 6.13 -17.99 19.46
CA VAL A 64 4.85 -17.27 19.55
C VAL A 64 3.71 -18.17 19.09
N ASP A 65 2.69 -18.31 19.93
CA ASP A 65 1.50 -19.08 19.63
C ASP A 65 0.60 -18.37 18.60
N THR A 66 -0.30 -19.14 17.98
CA THR A 66 -1.34 -18.57 17.13
C THR A 66 -2.39 -17.91 18.01
N VAL A 67 -2.70 -16.64 17.73
CA VAL A 67 -3.77 -15.93 18.43
C VAL A 67 -5.11 -16.47 17.93
N LEU A 68 -5.95 -16.93 18.84
CA LEU A 68 -7.29 -17.42 18.53
C LEU A 68 -8.22 -16.24 18.20
N PRO A 69 -9.25 -16.43 17.34
CA PRO A 69 -10.16 -15.35 16.95
C PRO A 69 -10.80 -14.57 18.10
N HIS A 70 -11.09 -15.22 19.22
CA HIS A 70 -11.69 -14.59 20.41
C HIS A 70 -10.68 -13.82 21.30
N GLN A 71 -9.40 -13.78 20.93
CA GLN A 71 -8.35 -13.10 21.70
C GLN A 71 -7.97 -11.74 21.12
N TYR A 72 -8.49 -11.38 19.94
CA TYR A 72 -8.31 -10.07 19.34
C TYR A 72 -9.66 -9.42 19.04
N SER A 73 -9.69 -8.09 18.96
CA SER A 73 -10.81 -7.32 18.41
C SER A 73 -10.38 -6.68 17.10
N ILE A 74 -11.33 -6.58 16.17
CA ILE A 74 -11.15 -5.85 14.91
C ILE A 74 -12.21 -4.76 14.85
N ARG A 75 -11.76 -3.52 14.78
CA ARG A 75 -12.64 -2.36 14.56
C ARG A 75 -12.31 -1.70 13.24
N ARG A 76 -13.29 -0.96 12.70
CA ARG A 76 -13.14 -0.15 11.49
C ARG A 76 -13.51 1.29 11.77
N ASP A 77 -12.84 2.22 11.10
CA ASP A 77 -13.14 3.66 11.12
C ASP A 77 -13.03 4.23 9.69
N TYR A 78 -13.88 5.18 9.33
CA TYR A 78 -13.78 5.88 8.05
C TYR A 78 -12.85 7.07 8.19
N ASP A 79 -11.61 6.94 7.71
CA ASP A 79 -10.57 7.94 7.94
C ASP A 79 -10.66 9.07 6.91
N SER A 80 -10.93 8.74 5.65
CA SER A 80 -11.15 9.77 4.62
C SER A 80 -12.04 9.32 3.47
N LEU A 81 -12.61 10.30 2.78
CA LEU A 81 -13.34 10.15 1.55
C LEU A 81 -12.73 11.09 0.52
N ILE A 82 -12.35 10.56 -0.64
CA ILE A 82 -11.73 11.32 -1.73
C ILE A 82 -12.56 11.15 -2.99
N GLY A 83 -13.07 12.25 -3.53
CA GLY A 83 -13.78 12.29 -4.81
C GLY A 83 -12.98 13.05 -5.86
N ILE A 84 -12.80 12.50 -7.06
CA ILE A 84 -12.27 13.24 -8.21
C ILE A 84 -13.39 13.45 -9.21
N THR A 85 -13.96 14.64 -9.24
CA THR A 85 -15.19 14.89 -9.99
C THR A 85 -15.10 16.19 -10.79
N ARG A 86 -16.02 16.37 -11.75
CA ARG A 86 -16.31 17.69 -12.36
C ARG A 86 -17.56 18.32 -11.75
N SER A 87 -17.88 17.99 -10.49
CA SER A 87 -19.07 18.46 -9.81
C SER A 87 -18.75 19.00 -8.41
N LEU A 88 -19.71 19.66 -7.79
CA LEU A 88 -19.74 20.10 -6.40
C LEU A 88 -20.96 19.43 -5.74
N PRO A 89 -20.92 18.12 -5.47
CA PRO A 89 -22.08 17.33 -5.06
C PRO A 89 -22.32 17.45 -3.54
N PHE A 90 -22.54 18.66 -3.04
CA PHE A 90 -22.67 18.94 -1.62
C PHE A 90 -24.07 19.43 -1.25
N ASN A 91 -24.54 19.01 -0.07
CA ASN A 91 -25.72 19.52 0.64
C ASN A 91 -25.33 20.50 1.76
N ASP A 92 -24.09 21.00 1.75
CA ASP A 92 -23.54 21.91 2.76
C ASP A 92 -22.91 23.13 2.08
N THR A 93 -22.65 24.17 2.88
CA THR A 93 -22.04 25.43 2.44
C THR A 93 -20.59 25.19 2.04
N LEU A 94 -20.21 25.73 0.88
CA LEU A 94 -18.84 25.76 0.41
C LEU A 94 -18.20 27.11 0.76
N TYR A 95 -17.14 27.08 1.56
CA TYR A 95 -16.37 28.25 1.96
C TYR A 95 -15.27 28.50 0.93
N LEU A 96 -15.55 29.36 -0.06
CA LEU A 96 -14.66 29.59 -1.20
C LEU A 96 -13.56 30.59 -0.89
N TYR A 97 -12.36 30.31 -1.38
CA TYR A 97 -11.25 31.26 -1.32
C TYR A 97 -11.34 32.27 -2.46
N SER A 98 -11.38 33.57 -2.12
CA SER A 98 -11.14 34.64 -3.09
C SER A 98 -9.64 34.82 -3.36
N PHE A 99 -8.81 34.54 -2.37
CA PHE A 99 -7.35 34.48 -2.46
C PHE A 99 -6.86 33.22 -1.72
N PRO A 100 -6.48 32.14 -2.42
CA PRO A 100 -6.24 30.86 -1.78
C PRO A 100 -4.83 30.75 -1.19
N PRO A 101 -4.68 30.10 -0.04
CA PRO A 101 -3.37 29.80 0.53
C PRO A 101 -2.65 28.74 -0.30
N ILE A 102 -1.48 29.11 -0.86
CA ILE A 102 -0.61 28.19 -1.63
C ILE A 102 -0.26 26.93 -0.82
N ARG A 103 -0.13 27.04 0.50
CA ARG A 103 0.16 25.91 1.41
C ARG A 103 -0.96 24.87 1.50
N GLU A 104 -2.19 25.22 1.11
CA GLU A 104 -3.33 24.28 1.12
C GLU A 104 -3.58 23.65 -0.27
N ALA A 105 -2.91 24.15 -1.32
CA ALA A 105 -2.82 23.41 -2.58
C ALA A 105 -2.00 22.13 -2.37
N MET A 106 -2.26 21.11 -3.19
CA MET A 106 -1.63 19.79 -3.07
C MET A 106 -0.13 19.90 -3.36
N GLN A 107 0.68 19.61 -2.34
CA GLN A 107 2.13 19.76 -2.37
C GLN A 107 2.79 18.57 -3.07
N PRO A 108 4.01 18.75 -3.64
CA PRO A 108 4.76 17.65 -4.24
C PRO A 108 5.11 16.52 -3.27
N SER A 109 5.23 16.84 -1.98
CA SER A 109 5.45 15.88 -0.89
C SER A 109 4.21 15.08 -0.52
N ASP A 110 3.04 15.55 -0.92
CA ASP A 110 1.81 14.80 -0.71
C ASP A 110 1.90 13.53 -1.56
N ASN A 111 1.56 12.40 -0.95
CA ASN A 111 1.57 11.11 -1.62
C ASN A 111 0.15 10.59 -1.78
N PRO A 112 -0.72 11.25 -2.58
CA PRO A 112 -1.98 10.65 -2.91
C PRO A 112 -1.66 9.38 -3.72
N HIS A 113 -2.09 8.22 -3.21
CA HIS A 113 -2.08 6.98 -3.97
C HIS A 113 -2.99 7.05 -5.22
N VAL A 114 -3.69 8.18 -5.38
CA VAL A 114 -4.64 8.51 -6.42
C VAL A 114 -3.95 9.14 -7.64
N LYS A 115 -4.30 8.64 -8.84
CA LYS A 115 -3.79 9.13 -10.13
C LYS A 115 -4.94 9.53 -11.03
N PHE A 116 -4.78 10.66 -11.72
CA PHE A 116 -5.71 11.13 -12.73
C PHE A 116 -5.40 10.54 -14.11
N ALA A 117 -6.44 10.15 -14.84
CA ALA A 117 -6.37 9.62 -16.19
C ALA A 117 -6.31 10.78 -17.20
N MET A 118 -5.12 11.30 -17.48
CA MET A 118 -4.92 12.43 -18.38
C MET A 118 -5.12 12.01 -19.86
N PRO A 119 -6.06 12.60 -20.60
CA PRO A 119 -6.19 12.36 -22.03
C PRO A 119 -5.03 13.01 -22.79
N MET A 120 -4.38 12.25 -23.66
CA MET A 120 -3.26 12.69 -24.49
C MET A 120 -3.73 12.98 -25.92
N ALA A 121 -3.01 13.86 -26.63
CA ALA A 121 -3.35 14.24 -28.01
C ALA A 121 -3.38 13.06 -29.01
N ASN A 122 -2.67 11.97 -28.71
CA ASN A 122 -2.65 10.74 -29.51
C ASN A 122 -3.80 9.78 -29.20
N GLY A 123 -4.78 10.18 -28.38
CA GLY A 123 -5.91 9.35 -27.95
C GLY A 123 -5.59 8.37 -26.81
N ALA A 124 -4.34 8.31 -26.35
CA ALA A 124 -3.97 7.50 -25.19
C ALA A 124 -4.31 8.21 -23.87
N THR A 125 -4.29 7.46 -22.77
CA THR A 125 -4.45 8.00 -21.42
C THR A 125 -3.17 7.80 -20.62
N LEU A 126 -2.68 8.88 -19.99
CA LEU A 126 -1.54 8.84 -19.09
C LEU A 126 -2.02 8.95 -17.64
N LYS A 127 -1.63 7.99 -16.79
CA LYS A 127 -1.91 8.07 -15.35
C LYS A 127 -0.94 9.04 -14.67
N VAL A 128 -1.40 10.24 -14.37
CA VAL A 128 -0.61 11.31 -13.74
C VAL A 128 -0.95 11.38 -12.25
N PRO A 129 0.04 11.31 -11.33
CA PRO A 129 -0.18 11.58 -9.91
C PRO A 129 -0.78 12.98 -9.70
N LEU A 130 -1.83 13.09 -8.88
CA LEU A 130 -2.57 14.36 -8.70
C LEU A 130 -1.66 15.52 -8.30
N GLN A 131 -0.71 15.32 -7.39
CA GLN A 131 0.21 16.34 -6.89
C GLN A 131 1.15 16.92 -7.96
N ARG A 132 1.17 16.34 -9.16
CA ARG A 132 1.92 16.86 -10.30
C ARG A 132 1.10 17.76 -11.22
N ILE A 133 -0.23 17.80 -11.04
CA ILE A 133 -1.13 18.63 -11.83
C ILE A 133 -1.27 19.98 -11.11
N PRO A 134 -1.07 21.12 -11.80
CA PRO A 134 -1.24 22.44 -11.21
C PRO A 134 -2.63 22.57 -10.57
N ASN A 135 -2.69 23.04 -9.33
CA ASN A 135 -3.96 23.18 -8.59
C ASN A 135 -3.99 24.40 -7.67
N ILE A 136 -5.17 24.65 -7.11
CA ILE A 136 -5.41 25.61 -6.03
C ILE A 136 -6.28 24.99 -4.94
N ALA A 137 -6.13 25.48 -3.71
CA ALA A 137 -7.16 25.31 -2.69
C ALA A 137 -8.39 26.12 -3.11
N PHE A 138 -9.45 25.46 -3.54
CA PHE A 138 -10.64 26.13 -4.08
C PHE A 138 -11.57 26.60 -2.95
N GLY A 139 -11.79 25.72 -1.97
CA GLY A 139 -12.60 26.05 -0.81
C GLY A 139 -12.59 24.97 0.26
N LYS A 140 -13.26 25.26 1.36
CA LYS A 140 -13.46 24.34 2.49
C LYS A 140 -14.91 23.92 2.59
N LEU A 141 -15.13 22.72 3.12
CA LEU A 141 -16.44 22.14 3.37
C LEU A 141 -16.50 21.79 4.84
N SER A 142 -17.44 22.38 5.58
CA SER A 142 -17.58 22.12 7.02
C SER A 142 -16.24 22.20 7.78
N HIS A 143 -16.11 21.51 8.91
CA HIS A 143 -14.95 21.63 9.80
C HIS A 143 -13.70 20.85 9.35
N ARG A 144 -13.81 19.91 8.39
CA ARG A 144 -12.73 18.98 7.99
C ARG A 144 -12.72 18.57 6.51
N GLY A 145 -13.49 19.24 5.66
CA GLY A 145 -13.49 19.00 4.23
C GLY A 145 -12.75 20.08 3.45
N GLN A 146 -12.13 19.70 2.34
CA GLN A 146 -11.46 20.60 1.41
C GLN A 146 -11.82 20.22 -0.02
N SER A 147 -12.00 21.22 -0.88
CA SER A 147 -12.02 21.04 -2.32
C SER A 147 -10.82 21.74 -2.95
N ARG A 148 -10.11 21.03 -3.82
CA ARG A 148 -8.99 21.54 -4.61
C ARG A 148 -9.38 21.50 -6.08
N LEU A 149 -9.09 22.58 -6.82
CA LEU A 149 -9.37 22.67 -8.24
C LEU A 149 -8.07 22.45 -9.03
N PHE A 150 -8.08 21.46 -9.92
CA PHE A 150 -6.94 21.04 -10.73
C PHE A 150 -7.08 21.51 -12.17
N PHE A 151 -5.95 21.85 -12.80
CA PHE A 151 -5.88 22.43 -14.14
C PHE A 151 -5.04 21.56 -15.09
N PRO A 152 -5.64 20.51 -15.68
CA PRO A 152 -4.92 19.58 -16.54
C PRO A 152 -4.37 20.19 -17.83
N ALA A 153 -5.03 21.21 -18.39
CA ALA A 153 -4.56 21.89 -19.60
C ALA A 153 -3.19 22.59 -19.40
N LEU A 154 -2.93 23.13 -18.21
CA LEU A 154 -1.61 23.70 -17.85
C LEU A 154 -0.54 22.61 -17.79
N TRP A 155 -0.87 21.46 -17.20
CA TRP A 155 0.05 20.33 -17.19
C TRP A 155 0.37 19.83 -18.61
N ALA A 156 -0.65 19.73 -19.46
CA ALA A 156 -0.52 19.29 -20.84
C ALA A 156 0.26 20.27 -21.73
N SER A 157 0.27 21.57 -21.41
CA SER A 157 1.09 22.57 -22.11
C SER A 157 2.56 22.58 -21.69
N GLY A 158 2.95 21.73 -20.72
CA GLY A 158 4.31 21.62 -20.21
C GLY A 158 4.56 22.40 -18.92
N GLU A 159 3.54 23.03 -18.32
CA GLU A 159 3.65 23.66 -17.00
C GLU A 159 3.56 22.59 -15.91
N HIS A 160 4.72 22.17 -15.40
CA HIS A 160 4.82 21.14 -14.37
C HIS A 160 4.97 21.72 -12.95
N LEU A 161 4.40 22.92 -12.72
CA LEU A 161 4.27 23.47 -11.38
C LEU A 161 3.15 22.73 -10.64
N TRP A 162 3.34 22.47 -9.35
CA TRP A 162 2.32 21.80 -8.53
C TRP A 162 1.16 22.74 -8.17
N SER A 163 1.42 24.05 -8.09
CA SER A 163 0.41 25.10 -7.93
C SER A 163 0.52 26.08 -9.09
N ILE A 164 -0.60 26.70 -9.47
CA ILE A 164 -0.59 27.73 -10.50
C ILE A 164 0.15 28.99 -10.02
N THR A 165 0.66 29.77 -10.97
CA THR A 165 1.30 31.06 -10.67
C THR A 165 0.28 32.13 -10.26
N GLN A 166 0.77 33.21 -9.66
CA GLN A 166 -0.06 34.36 -9.30
C GLN A 166 -0.75 34.99 -10.51
N ALA A 167 -0.06 35.08 -11.66
CA ALA A 167 -0.62 35.62 -12.90
C ALA A 167 -1.73 34.71 -13.45
N THR A 168 -1.53 33.39 -13.39
CA THR A 168 -2.54 32.40 -13.77
C THR A 168 -3.77 32.48 -12.87
N TYR A 169 -3.58 32.61 -11.56
CA TYR A 169 -4.70 32.78 -10.63
C TYR A 169 -5.42 34.11 -10.82
N ALA A 170 -4.72 35.20 -11.11
CA ALA A 170 -5.34 36.48 -11.44
C ALA A 170 -6.29 36.35 -12.64
N LYS A 171 -5.82 35.68 -13.71
CA LYS A 171 -6.65 35.35 -14.87
C LYS A 171 -7.87 34.52 -14.46
N PHE A 172 -7.66 33.43 -13.72
CA PHE A 172 -8.76 32.58 -13.25
C PHE A 172 -9.80 33.38 -12.44
N TYR A 173 -9.35 34.19 -11.49
CA TYR A 173 -10.23 34.97 -10.63
C TYR A 173 -11.09 35.96 -11.43
N ASP A 174 -10.45 36.79 -12.26
CA ASP A 174 -11.12 37.91 -12.94
C ASP A 174 -12.01 37.44 -14.11
N THR A 175 -11.65 36.33 -14.77
CA THR A 175 -12.34 35.87 -15.98
C THR A 175 -13.30 34.70 -15.75
N ILE A 176 -13.07 33.89 -14.71
CA ILE A 176 -13.84 32.68 -14.43
C ILE A 176 -14.61 32.82 -13.12
N LEU A 177 -13.91 32.93 -11.99
CA LEU A 177 -14.50 32.81 -10.66
C LEU A 177 -15.46 33.97 -10.35
N LEU A 178 -14.99 35.21 -10.42
CA LEU A 178 -15.80 36.39 -10.08
C LEU A 178 -17.03 36.54 -10.99
N PRO A 179 -16.93 36.38 -12.34
CA PRO A 179 -18.11 36.37 -13.20
C PRO A 179 -19.12 35.26 -12.87
N SER A 180 -18.64 34.06 -12.47
CA SER A 180 -19.52 32.95 -12.06
C SER A 180 -20.28 33.28 -10.78
N ILE A 181 -19.59 33.82 -9.78
CA ILE A 181 -20.21 34.25 -8.51
C ILE A 181 -21.27 35.34 -8.74
N ARG A 182 -20.96 36.33 -9.58
CA ARG A 182 -21.90 37.41 -9.95
C ARG A 182 -23.16 36.89 -10.65
N HIS A 183 -23.05 35.78 -11.37
CA HIS A 183 -24.19 35.15 -12.02
C HIS A 183 -25.12 34.49 -11.01
N VAL A 184 -24.54 33.76 -10.06
CA VAL A 184 -25.29 32.92 -9.11
C VAL A 184 -26.04 33.76 -8.07
N SER A 185 -25.39 34.78 -7.51
CA SER A 185 -26.03 35.65 -6.52
C SER A 185 -25.48 37.06 -6.56
N ALA A 186 -26.33 38.01 -6.96
CA ALA A 186 -26.01 39.44 -6.92
C ALA A 186 -25.74 39.94 -5.48
N VAL A 187 -26.39 39.32 -4.49
CA VAL A 187 -26.21 39.67 -3.07
C VAL A 187 -24.85 39.17 -2.57
N SER A 188 -24.51 37.91 -2.80
CA SER A 188 -23.20 37.36 -2.41
C SER A 188 -22.06 38.07 -3.13
N ALA A 189 -22.26 38.42 -4.40
CA ALA A 189 -21.28 39.15 -5.20
C ALA A 189 -20.94 40.55 -4.66
N ALA A 190 -21.83 41.18 -3.89
CA ALA A 190 -21.55 42.49 -3.26
C ALA A 190 -20.43 42.41 -2.21
N HIS A 191 -20.22 41.23 -1.62
CA HIS A 191 -19.16 40.97 -0.64
C HIS A 191 -17.88 40.43 -1.26
N TRP A 192 -17.89 40.14 -2.57
CA TRP A 192 -16.72 39.63 -3.27
C TRP A 192 -15.78 40.76 -3.72
N PRO A 193 -14.46 40.61 -3.56
CA PRO A 193 -13.50 41.57 -4.10
C PRO A 193 -13.67 41.75 -5.61
N ILE A 194 -13.65 43.00 -6.06
CA ILE A 194 -13.99 43.35 -7.45
C ILE A 194 -12.95 42.92 -8.50
N SER A 195 -11.76 42.51 -8.05
CA SER A 195 -10.69 41.98 -8.88
C SER A 195 -9.71 41.15 -8.05
N TYR A 196 -8.84 40.39 -8.71
CA TYR A 196 -7.77 39.65 -8.05
C TYR A 196 -6.86 40.57 -7.22
N SER A 197 -6.49 41.73 -7.76
CA SER A 197 -5.64 42.69 -7.03
C SER A 197 -6.34 43.23 -5.78
N SER A 198 -7.65 43.44 -5.84
CA SER A 198 -8.46 43.79 -4.66
C SER A 198 -8.46 42.65 -3.65
N ALA A 199 -8.70 41.41 -4.07
CA ALA A 199 -8.69 40.23 -3.19
C ALA A 199 -7.35 40.06 -2.46
N MET A 200 -6.24 40.18 -3.20
CA MET A 200 -4.89 40.09 -2.65
C MET A 200 -4.59 41.22 -1.65
N ASN A 201 -5.03 42.45 -1.93
CA ASN A 201 -4.85 43.57 -1.02
C ASN A 201 -5.70 43.40 0.25
N HIS A 202 -6.94 42.91 0.14
CA HIS A 202 -7.79 42.60 1.28
C HIS A 202 -7.21 41.49 2.17
N ALA A 203 -6.55 40.50 1.55
CA ALA A 203 -5.88 39.44 2.30
C ALA A 203 -4.62 39.94 3.03
N ARG A 204 -4.03 41.08 2.68
CA ARG A 204 -2.74 41.51 3.22
C ARG A 204 -2.91 42.47 4.40
N ASP A 205 -2.28 42.16 5.54
CA ASP A 205 -2.24 43.06 6.69
C ASP A 205 -1.19 44.17 6.56
N ALA A 206 -1.19 45.10 7.52
CA ALA A 206 -0.26 46.23 7.56
C ALA A 206 1.23 45.82 7.70
N ARG A 207 1.51 44.59 8.15
CA ARG A 207 2.86 44.02 8.25
C ARG A 207 3.24 43.21 7.01
N GLY A 208 2.31 43.05 6.08
CA GLY A 208 2.47 42.34 4.83
C GLY A 208 2.18 40.85 4.90
N HIS A 209 1.62 40.33 6.00
CA HIS A 209 1.19 38.93 6.08
C HIS A 209 -0.17 38.72 5.42
N TYR A 210 -0.37 37.53 4.85
CA TYR A 210 -1.64 37.16 4.23
C TYR A 210 -2.58 36.44 5.21
N HIS A 211 -3.81 36.93 5.28
CA HIS A 211 -4.97 36.36 5.96
C HIS A 211 -5.95 35.90 4.88
N TYR A 212 -6.11 34.57 4.78
CA TYR A 212 -6.88 33.95 3.71
C TYR A 212 -8.34 33.83 4.14
N GLN A 213 -9.17 34.79 3.73
CA GLN A 213 -10.60 34.80 4.00
C GLN A 213 -11.35 33.90 3.02
N THR A 214 -12.43 33.30 3.50
CA THR A 214 -13.40 32.58 2.69
C THR A 214 -14.71 33.33 2.59
N LEU A 215 -15.45 33.08 1.51
CA LEU A 215 -16.78 33.60 1.29
C LEU A 215 -17.75 32.42 1.12
N ASP A 216 -18.88 32.50 1.79
CA ASP A 216 -19.84 31.41 1.88
C ASP A 216 -20.68 31.34 0.60
N VAL A 217 -20.77 30.14 0.03
CA VAL A 217 -21.71 29.81 -1.04
C VAL A 217 -22.66 28.73 -0.53
N ASN A 218 -23.95 29.06 -0.49
CA ASN A 218 -24.99 28.15 -0.02
C ASN A 218 -25.10 26.94 -0.94
N TYR A 219 -25.44 25.77 -0.39
CA TYR A 219 -25.62 24.54 -1.16
C TYR A 219 -26.66 24.69 -2.29
N THR A 220 -27.68 25.53 -2.11
CA THR A 220 -28.71 25.81 -3.15
C THR A 220 -28.13 26.43 -4.41
N ASP A 221 -27.00 27.13 -4.28
CA ASP A 221 -26.36 27.91 -5.31
C ASP A 221 -25.24 27.13 -6.01
N LEU A 222 -24.83 25.98 -5.47
CA LEU A 222 -23.68 25.21 -5.96
C LEU A 222 -23.89 24.61 -7.35
N VAL A 223 -25.10 24.18 -7.69
CA VAL A 223 -25.40 23.61 -9.01
C VAL A 223 -25.21 24.66 -10.11
N GLU A 224 -25.74 25.86 -9.89
CA GLU A 224 -25.59 26.96 -10.83
C GLU A 224 -24.13 27.43 -10.89
N LEU A 225 -23.46 27.54 -9.72
CA LEU A 225 -22.06 27.93 -9.67
C LEU A 225 -21.16 26.94 -10.42
N GLU A 226 -21.35 25.65 -10.20
CA GLU A 226 -20.65 24.59 -10.93
C GLU A 226 -20.82 24.74 -12.43
N THR A 227 -22.06 24.90 -12.90
CA THR A 227 -22.38 25.07 -14.31
C THR A 227 -21.63 26.27 -14.90
N GLN A 228 -21.72 27.43 -14.25
CA GLN A 228 -21.02 28.65 -14.70
C GLN A 228 -19.50 28.50 -14.71
N LEU A 229 -18.93 27.85 -13.70
CA LEU A 229 -17.49 27.60 -13.62
C LEU A 229 -17.04 26.67 -14.74
N LEU A 230 -17.71 25.54 -14.93
CA LEU A 230 -17.36 24.56 -15.96
C LEU A 230 -17.45 25.15 -17.37
N GLU A 231 -18.55 25.83 -17.68
CA GLU A 231 -18.74 26.46 -19.00
C GLU A 231 -17.62 27.46 -19.32
N ARG A 232 -17.28 28.33 -18.36
CA ARG A 232 -16.21 29.33 -18.54
C ARG A 232 -14.84 28.68 -18.61
N MET A 233 -14.56 27.69 -17.77
CA MET A 233 -13.28 26.97 -17.78
C MET A 233 -13.07 26.21 -19.08
N ASP A 234 -14.10 25.54 -19.61
CA ASP A 234 -13.98 24.76 -20.84
C ASP A 234 -13.87 25.60 -22.12
N GLN A 235 -14.32 26.86 -22.06
CA GLN A 235 -14.12 27.86 -23.11
C GLN A 235 -12.71 28.50 -23.07
N ASP A 236 -12.04 28.49 -21.92
CA ASP A 236 -10.69 29.04 -21.77
C ASP A 236 -9.63 27.94 -21.98
N ALA A 237 -8.76 28.11 -22.99
CA ALA A 237 -7.72 27.13 -23.31
C ALA A 237 -6.75 26.83 -22.13
N THR A 238 -6.61 27.74 -21.17
CA THR A 238 -5.78 27.58 -19.98
C THR A 238 -6.43 26.69 -18.92
N PHE A 239 -7.76 26.73 -18.79
CA PHE A 239 -8.50 26.07 -17.71
C PHE A 239 -9.36 24.91 -18.18
N LYS A 240 -9.41 24.66 -19.50
CA LYS A 240 -10.21 23.58 -20.08
C LYS A 240 -9.91 22.24 -19.44
N GLY A 241 -10.97 21.48 -19.15
CA GLY A 241 -10.83 20.18 -18.53
C GLY A 241 -10.56 20.22 -17.02
N ALA A 242 -10.60 21.39 -16.39
CA ALA A 242 -10.45 21.52 -14.93
C ALA A 242 -11.45 20.66 -14.16
N PHE A 243 -11.00 20.08 -13.05
CA PHE A 243 -11.79 19.16 -12.22
C PHE A 243 -11.46 19.40 -10.75
N TRP A 244 -12.36 18.97 -9.86
CA TRP A 244 -12.14 19.04 -8.42
C TRP A 244 -11.68 17.71 -7.85
N GLU A 245 -10.83 17.82 -6.85
CA GLU A 245 -10.66 16.79 -5.84
C GLU A 245 -11.35 17.27 -4.55
N HIS A 246 -12.13 16.40 -3.94
CA HIS A 246 -12.83 16.65 -2.69
C HIS A 246 -12.29 15.69 -1.65
N GLU A 247 -11.70 16.23 -0.59
CA GLU A 247 -11.18 15.47 0.54
C GLU A 247 -12.10 15.73 1.74
N LEU A 248 -12.76 14.70 2.25
CA LEU A 248 -13.40 14.75 3.57
C LEU A 248 -12.57 13.92 4.53
N ARG A 249 -12.08 14.53 5.59
CA ARG A 249 -11.37 13.81 6.65
C ARG A 249 -12.32 13.45 7.77
N GLY A 250 -12.28 12.17 8.13
CA GLY A 250 -12.91 11.65 9.33
C GLY A 250 -12.43 12.39 10.58
N THR A 251 -13.27 12.30 11.60
CA THR A 251 -12.85 12.60 12.96
C THR A 251 -12.51 11.27 13.61
N LYS A 252 -11.28 11.13 14.11
CA LYS A 252 -10.83 9.90 14.78
C LYS A 252 -11.87 9.41 15.77
N ASP A 253 -12.18 8.12 15.69
CA ASP A 253 -13.15 7.42 16.53
C ASP A 253 -14.62 7.85 16.37
N ALA A 254 -14.94 8.84 15.52
CA ALA A 254 -16.33 9.28 15.34
C ALA A 254 -17.17 8.22 14.60
N THR A 255 -16.52 7.43 13.74
CA THR A 255 -17.15 6.35 12.98
C THR A 255 -16.66 4.95 13.36
N GLY A 256 -15.94 4.84 14.48
CA GLY A 256 -15.40 3.58 14.96
C GLY A 256 -16.49 2.56 15.33
N HIS A 257 -16.51 1.41 14.65
CA HIS A 257 -17.48 0.33 14.90
C HIS A 257 -16.82 -1.06 14.85
N GLU A 258 -17.47 -2.06 15.43
CA GLU A 258 -17.03 -3.45 15.35
C GLU A 258 -17.17 -3.97 13.91
N PHE A 259 -16.22 -4.80 13.47
CA PHE A 259 -16.14 -5.26 12.07
C PHE A 259 -17.38 -6.03 11.61
N GLU A 260 -18.06 -6.74 12.52
CA GLU A 260 -19.23 -7.58 12.24
C GLU A 260 -20.58 -6.85 12.42
N ASP A 261 -20.57 -5.64 12.96
CA ASP A 261 -21.79 -4.85 13.21
C ASP A 261 -22.26 -4.14 11.93
N VAL A 262 -23.13 -4.82 11.18
CA VAL A 262 -23.65 -4.34 9.89
C VAL A 262 -24.53 -3.10 10.02
N ASP A 263 -25.27 -2.99 11.12
CA ASP A 263 -26.17 -1.84 11.35
C ASP A 263 -25.34 -0.61 11.71
N ALA A 264 -24.37 -0.74 12.63
CA ALA A 264 -23.44 0.34 12.93
C ALA A 264 -22.65 0.75 11.68
N HIS A 265 -22.20 -0.19 10.84
CA HIS A 265 -21.53 0.12 9.58
C HIS A 265 -22.38 1.08 8.72
N ARG A 266 -23.67 0.77 8.53
CA ARG A 266 -24.58 1.61 7.73
C ARG A 266 -24.74 3.00 8.34
N ASP A 267 -25.09 3.08 9.63
CA ASP A 267 -25.37 4.35 10.30
C ASP A 267 -24.14 5.26 10.33
N ARG A 268 -22.96 4.68 10.61
CA ARG A 268 -21.70 5.43 10.60
C ARG A 268 -21.32 5.90 9.21
N PHE A 269 -21.54 5.08 8.18
CA PHE A 269 -21.29 5.46 6.80
C PHE A 269 -22.22 6.59 6.36
N GLU A 270 -23.52 6.48 6.61
CA GLU A 270 -24.51 7.53 6.28
C GLU A 270 -24.19 8.85 6.98
N SER A 271 -23.81 8.81 8.26
CA SER A 271 -23.35 9.99 8.98
C SER A 271 -22.09 10.59 8.36
N PHE A 272 -21.14 9.76 7.92
CA PHE A 272 -19.87 10.18 7.33
C PHE A 272 -20.04 10.89 5.99
N ILE A 273 -20.97 10.40 5.15
CA ILE A 273 -21.25 10.97 3.83
C ILE A 273 -22.37 12.02 3.84
N SER A 274 -22.94 12.36 5.00
CA SER A 274 -24.14 13.21 5.13
C SER A 274 -24.06 14.56 4.43
N ILE A 275 -22.86 15.11 4.23
CA ILE A 275 -22.67 16.39 3.53
C ILE A 275 -22.77 16.26 2.00
N LEU A 276 -22.73 15.04 1.46
CA LEU A 276 -22.83 14.79 0.04
C LEU A 276 -24.29 14.75 -0.42
N ASN A 277 -24.52 15.25 -1.62
CA ASN A 277 -25.74 15.02 -2.35
C ASN A 277 -25.62 13.72 -3.14
N MET A 278 -26.15 12.63 -2.57
CA MET A 278 -26.00 11.29 -3.14
C MET A 278 -26.65 11.11 -4.51
N ASP A 279 -27.64 11.94 -4.88
CA ASP A 279 -28.25 11.92 -6.22
C ASP A 279 -27.28 12.44 -7.30
N ARG A 280 -26.25 13.17 -6.88
CA ARG A 280 -25.23 13.76 -7.76
C ARG A 280 -23.88 13.04 -7.69
N VAL A 281 -23.71 12.13 -6.74
CA VAL A 281 -22.48 11.35 -6.57
C VAL A 281 -22.44 10.21 -7.59
N VAL A 282 -21.34 10.11 -8.33
CA VAL A 282 -21.02 8.96 -9.17
C VAL A 282 -20.07 8.05 -8.39
N PRO A 283 -20.49 6.88 -7.89
CA PRO A 283 -19.67 6.07 -6.97
C PRO A 283 -18.28 5.69 -7.52
N ALA A 284 -18.14 5.53 -8.83
CA ALA A 284 -16.87 5.19 -9.47
C ALA A 284 -15.81 6.32 -9.41
N GLU A 285 -16.21 7.54 -9.07
CA GLU A 285 -15.35 8.72 -8.94
C GLU A 285 -14.85 8.94 -7.51
N TRP A 286 -15.32 8.13 -6.56
CA TRP A 286 -15.07 8.30 -5.13
C TRP A 286 -14.40 7.07 -4.52
N CYS A 287 -13.46 7.32 -3.61
CA CYS A 287 -12.76 6.31 -2.83
C CYS A 287 -12.94 6.61 -1.35
N VAL A 288 -13.32 5.58 -0.58
CA VAL A 288 -13.38 5.65 0.89
C VAL A 288 -12.14 4.94 1.44
N ASP A 289 -11.39 5.63 2.30
CA ASP A 289 -10.33 5.02 3.09
C ASP A 289 -10.90 4.50 4.41
N VAL A 290 -10.77 3.19 4.62
CA VAL A 290 -11.29 2.49 5.80
C VAL A 290 -10.10 2.02 6.62
N ALA A 291 -9.88 2.66 7.76
CA ALA A 291 -8.91 2.22 8.74
C ALA A 291 -9.41 0.94 9.41
N VAL A 292 -8.53 -0.05 9.55
CA VAL A 292 -8.79 -1.28 10.32
C VAL A 292 -7.85 -1.30 11.50
N GLU A 293 -8.42 -1.40 12.69
CA GLU A 293 -7.66 -1.51 13.94
C GLU A 293 -7.79 -2.92 14.48
N ILE A 294 -6.64 -3.56 14.75
CA ILE A 294 -6.56 -4.87 15.36
C ILE A 294 -5.92 -4.68 16.74
N SER A 295 -6.61 -5.10 17.79
CA SER A 295 -6.09 -5.00 19.15
C SER A 295 -6.20 -6.32 19.91
N ILE A 296 -5.21 -6.58 20.77
CA ILE A 296 -5.17 -7.72 21.69
C ILE A 296 -4.92 -7.16 23.08
N ALA A 297 -5.82 -7.42 24.02
CA ALA A 297 -5.74 -6.86 25.36
C ALA A 297 -4.43 -7.28 26.05
N GLY A 298 -3.62 -6.31 26.47
CA GLY A 298 -2.35 -6.54 27.16
C GLY A 298 -1.14 -6.79 26.25
N PHE A 299 -1.29 -6.68 24.92
CA PHE A 299 -0.20 -6.93 23.96
C PHE A 299 0.01 -5.75 23.01
N ASN A 300 1.25 -5.56 22.56
CA ASN A 300 1.57 -4.74 21.40
C ASN A 300 1.51 -5.60 20.15
N VAL A 301 0.73 -5.16 19.15
CA VAL A 301 0.62 -5.86 17.86
C VAL A 301 1.60 -5.24 16.87
N ALA A 302 2.38 -6.07 16.17
CA ALA A 302 3.32 -5.64 15.15
C ALA A 302 3.03 -6.31 13.81
N TRP A 303 3.04 -5.54 12.73
CA TRP A 303 2.91 -6.05 11.37
C TRP A 303 4.22 -6.71 10.93
N LEU A 304 4.14 -7.99 10.56
CA LEU A 304 5.30 -8.72 10.02
C LEU A 304 5.30 -8.65 8.49
N THR A 305 6.36 -8.09 7.92
CA THR A 305 6.58 -8.02 6.47
C THR A 305 7.43 -9.19 5.93
N THR A 306 7.77 -10.16 6.78
CA THR A 306 8.65 -11.28 6.42
C THR A 306 7.90 -12.37 5.63
N THR A 307 8.59 -12.96 4.66
CA THR A 307 8.05 -14.07 3.87
C THR A 307 8.07 -15.34 4.72
N ALA A 308 6.88 -15.81 5.11
CA ALA A 308 6.72 -17.01 5.91
C ALA A 308 6.71 -18.27 5.03
N LEU A 309 7.43 -19.30 5.48
CA LEU A 309 7.33 -20.65 4.97
C LEU A 309 6.29 -21.44 5.78
N PRO A 310 5.38 -22.21 5.15
CA PRO A 310 4.32 -22.93 5.85
C PRO A 310 4.81 -24.24 6.51
N PHE A 311 5.99 -24.24 7.13
CA PHE A 311 6.59 -25.44 7.71
C PHE A 311 7.17 -25.17 9.09
N THR A 312 7.05 -26.14 10.00
CA THR A 312 7.76 -26.12 11.30
C THR A 312 9.26 -26.33 11.16
N HIS A 313 9.69 -26.97 10.06
CA HIS A 313 11.09 -27.21 9.71
C HIS A 313 11.22 -27.15 8.19
N ALA A 314 12.30 -26.57 7.67
CA ALA A 314 12.59 -26.61 6.23
C ALA A 314 14.10 -26.60 5.99
N CYS A 315 14.56 -27.25 4.93
CA CYS A 315 15.90 -27.01 4.41
C CYS A 315 15.80 -26.16 3.17
N TYR A 316 16.60 -25.10 3.07
CA TYR A 316 16.59 -24.24 1.89
C TYR A 316 17.99 -24.04 1.33
N ARG A 317 18.03 -23.76 0.03
CA ARG A 317 19.22 -23.35 -0.69
C ARG A 317 18.85 -22.19 -1.61
N VAL A 318 19.60 -21.09 -1.52
CA VAL A 318 19.56 -20.04 -2.54
C VAL A 318 20.29 -20.58 -3.78
N VAL A 319 19.60 -20.59 -4.92
CA VAL A 319 20.13 -21.11 -6.18
C VAL A 319 20.48 -19.99 -7.15
N ASP A 320 21.28 -20.27 -8.16
CA ASP A 320 21.55 -19.33 -9.25
C ASP A 320 20.43 -19.33 -10.31
N ASN A 321 20.49 -18.40 -11.27
CA ASN A 321 19.49 -18.26 -12.33
C ASN A 321 19.38 -19.52 -13.22
N ALA A 322 20.48 -20.26 -13.42
CA ALA A 322 20.47 -21.45 -14.25
C ALA A 322 19.74 -22.61 -13.55
N MET A 323 20.02 -22.80 -12.25
CA MET A 323 19.31 -23.77 -11.41
C MET A 323 17.85 -23.40 -11.21
N TRP A 324 17.52 -22.11 -11.08
CA TRP A 324 16.13 -21.64 -11.01
C TRP A 324 15.38 -21.92 -12.31
N GLY A 325 16.01 -21.66 -13.47
CA GLY A 325 15.49 -22.04 -14.78
C GLY A 325 15.24 -23.55 -14.91
N LYS A 326 16.21 -24.37 -14.48
CA LYS A 326 16.05 -25.83 -14.47
C LYS A 326 14.90 -26.28 -13.57
N ALA A 327 14.69 -25.62 -12.43
CA ALA A 327 13.58 -25.95 -11.56
C ALA A 327 12.23 -25.63 -12.25
N PHE A 328 12.12 -24.50 -12.95
CA PHE A 328 10.95 -24.22 -13.80
C PHE A 328 10.70 -25.33 -14.82
N ASP A 329 11.74 -25.81 -15.51
CA ASP A 329 11.61 -26.88 -16.49
C ASP A 329 11.15 -28.22 -15.88
N ASN A 330 11.47 -28.48 -14.61
CA ASN A 330 10.98 -29.67 -13.89
C ASN A 330 9.48 -29.58 -13.60
N TYR A 331 9.00 -28.42 -13.13
CA TYR A 331 7.58 -28.19 -12.84
C TYR A 331 6.75 -28.13 -14.12
N PHE A 332 7.23 -27.38 -15.09
CA PHE A 332 6.61 -27.18 -16.39
C PHE A 332 7.60 -27.68 -17.42
N PRO A 333 7.47 -28.89 -18.00
CA PRO A 333 8.28 -29.34 -19.13
C PRO A 333 7.69 -28.84 -20.45
N VAL A 334 8.55 -28.69 -21.47
CA VAL A 334 8.12 -28.36 -22.85
C VAL A 334 7.31 -29.51 -23.45
N ASP A 335 7.72 -30.74 -23.17
CA ASP A 335 7.02 -31.95 -23.53
C ASP A 335 6.77 -32.79 -22.26
N PRO A 336 5.53 -32.82 -21.74
CA PRO A 336 5.18 -33.60 -20.56
C PRO A 336 5.20 -35.12 -20.81
N THR A 337 5.27 -35.57 -22.06
CA THR A 337 5.32 -36.98 -22.45
C THR A 337 6.75 -37.53 -22.59
N ALA A 338 7.75 -36.65 -22.63
CA ALA A 338 9.16 -37.03 -22.62
C ALA A 338 9.49 -37.74 -21.30
N ARG A 339 9.82 -39.04 -21.36
CA ARG A 339 10.16 -39.86 -20.19
C ARG A 339 11.37 -39.28 -19.44
N THR A 340 11.12 -38.57 -18.35
CA THR A 340 12.14 -38.11 -17.40
C THR A 340 12.28 -39.09 -16.23
N GLY A 341 12.75 -40.32 -16.46
CA GLY A 341 12.98 -41.30 -15.36
C GLY A 341 11.76 -41.58 -14.45
N PRO A 342 11.93 -42.35 -13.36
CA PRO A 342 10.87 -42.54 -12.37
C PRO A 342 10.67 -41.25 -11.57
N THR A 343 9.57 -40.54 -11.82
CA THR A 343 9.18 -39.35 -11.05
C THR A 343 8.20 -39.71 -9.94
N GLN A 344 8.62 -39.61 -8.68
CA GLN A 344 7.80 -39.86 -7.50
C GLN A 344 6.93 -38.63 -7.18
N ASN A 345 5.66 -38.85 -6.81
CA ASN A 345 4.69 -37.81 -6.40
C ASN A 345 4.30 -36.76 -7.46
N PHE A 346 4.90 -36.73 -8.65
CA PHE A 346 4.47 -35.81 -9.72
C PHE A 346 3.10 -36.16 -10.30
N GLY A 347 2.78 -37.46 -10.39
CA GLY A 347 1.49 -37.95 -10.92
C GLY A 347 0.30 -37.74 -9.98
N SER A 348 0.55 -37.46 -8.70
CA SER A 348 -0.49 -37.21 -7.70
C SER A 348 -0.82 -35.73 -7.52
N VAL A 349 -0.17 -34.81 -8.25
CA VAL A 349 -0.43 -33.38 -8.14
C VAL A 349 -1.30 -32.90 -9.29
N LEU A 350 -2.49 -32.36 -8.96
CA LEU A 350 -3.50 -31.91 -9.92
C LEU A 350 -2.95 -30.96 -11.01
N TYR A 351 -2.09 -30.02 -10.63
CA TYR A 351 -1.52 -29.07 -11.61
C TYR A 351 -0.78 -29.80 -12.74
N ARG A 352 -0.15 -30.94 -12.45
CA ARG A 352 0.68 -31.66 -13.43
C ARG A 352 -0.18 -32.33 -14.50
N SER A 353 -1.33 -32.88 -14.10
CA SER A 353 -2.33 -33.40 -15.04
C SER A 353 -2.91 -32.29 -15.91
N GLU A 354 -3.28 -31.16 -15.32
CA GLU A 354 -3.84 -30.01 -16.04
C GLU A 354 -2.83 -29.42 -17.03
N TRP A 355 -1.58 -29.23 -16.61
CA TRP A 355 -0.50 -28.77 -17.47
C TRP A 355 -0.31 -29.71 -18.69
N SER A 356 -0.37 -31.02 -18.45
CA SER A 356 -0.22 -32.01 -19.52
C SER A 356 -1.36 -31.93 -20.55
N VAL A 357 -2.60 -31.74 -20.08
CA VAL A 357 -3.77 -31.53 -20.94
C VAL A 357 -3.61 -30.25 -21.77
N ILE A 358 -3.30 -29.12 -21.11
CA ILE A 358 -3.11 -27.82 -21.78
C ILE A 358 -2.04 -27.92 -22.85
N VAL A 359 -0.87 -28.48 -22.53
CA VAL A 359 0.24 -28.59 -23.49
C VAL A 359 -0.10 -29.52 -24.65
N SER A 360 -0.82 -30.61 -24.42
CA SER A 360 -1.23 -31.56 -25.47
C SER A 360 -2.12 -30.93 -26.55
N GLN A 361 -2.89 -29.90 -26.18
CA GLN A 361 -3.81 -29.18 -27.07
C GLN A 361 -3.13 -28.03 -27.83
N LEU A 362 -1.91 -27.64 -27.46
CA LEU A 362 -1.18 -26.53 -28.06
C LEU A 362 -0.17 -26.99 -29.11
N GLY A 363 -0.02 -26.21 -30.18
CA GLY A 363 1.12 -26.32 -31.11
C GLY A 363 2.44 -25.86 -30.49
N VAL A 364 3.57 -26.25 -31.08
CA VAL A 364 4.93 -26.06 -30.50
C VAL A 364 5.24 -24.58 -30.20
N ASP A 365 4.91 -23.66 -31.11
CA ASP A 365 5.15 -22.22 -30.93
C ASP A 365 4.27 -21.62 -29.82
N SER A 366 3.03 -22.09 -29.71
CA SER A 366 2.10 -21.70 -28.65
C SER A 366 2.56 -22.21 -27.29
N ARG A 367 3.09 -23.44 -27.20
CA ARG A 367 3.69 -23.99 -25.97
C ARG A 367 4.83 -23.09 -25.47
N THR A 368 5.72 -22.70 -26.37
CA THR A 368 6.87 -21.83 -26.03
C THR A 368 6.40 -20.46 -25.53
N THR A 369 5.38 -19.88 -26.16
CA THR A 369 4.80 -18.60 -25.74
C THR A 369 4.14 -18.68 -24.37
N VAL A 370 3.30 -19.70 -24.13
CA VAL A 370 2.63 -19.90 -22.82
C VAL A 370 3.66 -20.12 -21.72
N ARG A 371 4.70 -20.93 -21.97
CA ARG A 371 5.80 -21.13 -21.00
C ARG A 371 6.52 -19.84 -20.66
N ARG A 372 6.77 -18.97 -21.64
CA ARG A 372 7.43 -17.68 -21.40
C ARG A 372 6.61 -16.80 -20.46
N GLU A 373 5.31 -16.69 -20.68
CA GLU A 373 4.44 -15.90 -19.79
C GLU A 373 4.29 -16.54 -18.41
N LEU A 374 4.23 -17.87 -18.36
CA LEU A 374 4.22 -18.61 -17.09
C LEU A 374 5.53 -18.43 -16.32
N LYS A 375 6.68 -18.40 -17.01
CA LYS A 375 7.99 -18.16 -16.41
C LYS A 375 8.07 -16.79 -15.75
N ARG A 376 7.48 -15.75 -16.37
CA ARG A 376 7.40 -14.40 -15.75
C ARG A 376 6.70 -14.45 -14.40
N LYS A 377 5.57 -15.16 -14.31
CA LYS A 377 4.86 -15.36 -13.04
C LYS A 377 5.65 -16.24 -12.07
N PHE A 378 6.29 -17.29 -12.57
CA PHE A 378 7.12 -18.18 -11.77
C PHE A 378 8.31 -17.45 -11.12
N ASP A 379 8.87 -16.45 -11.81
CA ASP A 379 9.98 -15.63 -11.30
C ASP A 379 9.59 -14.63 -10.21
N ASP A 380 8.29 -14.49 -9.94
CA ASP A 380 7.78 -13.75 -8.79
C ASP A 380 7.67 -14.64 -7.54
N PHE A 381 7.79 -15.98 -7.67
CA PHE A 381 7.89 -16.86 -6.52
C PHE A 381 9.21 -16.66 -5.78
N ILE A 382 9.10 -16.51 -4.46
CA ILE A 382 10.25 -16.30 -3.57
C ILE A 382 11.00 -17.62 -3.35
N TRP A 383 10.25 -18.71 -3.22
CA TRP A 383 10.76 -20.06 -3.05
C TRP A 383 9.84 -21.06 -3.76
N ILE A 384 10.40 -22.23 -4.07
CA ILE A 384 9.67 -23.39 -4.60
C ILE A 384 10.17 -24.65 -3.90
N PRO A 385 9.37 -25.72 -3.83
CA PRO A 385 9.89 -27.01 -3.41
C PRO A 385 10.99 -27.45 -4.37
N TYR A 386 12.08 -27.96 -3.81
CA TYR A 386 13.11 -28.62 -4.60
C TYR A 386 12.49 -29.82 -5.31
N ALA A 387 12.52 -29.77 -6.64
CA ALA A 387 11.98 -30.79 -7.50
C ALA A 387 13.10 -31.41 -8.34
N SER A 388 13.32 -32.71 -8.18
CA SER A 388 14.20 -33.55 -9.01
C SER A 388 13.39 -34.71 -9.60
N ASP A 389 13.76 -35.94 -9.27
CA ASP A 389 12.96 -37.15 -9.39
C ASP A 389 11.71 -37.15 -8.51
N ARG A 390 11.52 -36.18 -7.60
CA ARG A 390 10.33 -36.06 -6.75
C ARG A 390 9.95 -34.61 -6.47
N ILE A 391 8.66 -34.34 -6.31
CA ILE A 391 8.16 -33.09 -5.68
C ILE A 391 8.18 -33.36 -4.17
N TRP A 392 8.97 -32.58 -3.42
CA TRP A 392 9.23 -32.72 -1.98
C TRP A 392 10.30 -33.75 -1.58
N ALA A 393 11.57 -33.38 -1.72
CA ALA A 393 12.62 -34.10 -1.01
C ALA A 393 12.64 -33.70 0.48
N THR A 394 12.72 -34.70 1.36
CA THR A 394 12.75 -34.50 2.82
C THR A 394 13.95 -35.16 3.50
N THR A 395 14.74 -35.93 2.75
CA THR A 395 15.87 -36.69 3.28
C THR A 395 16.99 -35.76 3.75
N PRO A 396 17.54 -35.92 4.96
CA PRO A 396 18.59 -35.04 5.49
C PRO A 396 19.79 -34.94 4.54
N GLN A 397 20.04 -33.75 3.97
CA GLN A 397 21.15 -33.54 3.06
C GLN A 397 22.46 -33.35 3.81
N ARG A 398 23.56 -33.90 3.27
CA ARG A 398 24.92 -33.70 3.78
C ARG A 398 25.65 -32.63 2.94
N GLY A 399 25.87 -31.45 3.51
CA GLY A 399 26.71 -30.41 2.89
C GLY A 399 26.54 -29.02 3.52
N LYS A 400 27.44 -28.08 3.22
CA LYS A 400 27.38 -26.67 3.67
C LYS A 400 26.40 -25.80 2.87
N ILE A 401 25.89 -26.33 1.76
CA ILE A 401 25.12 -25.57 0.76
C ILE A 401 23.62 -25.50 1.13
N TRP A 402 23.13 -26.47 1.90
CA TRP A 402 21.76 -26.50 2.42
C TRP A 402 21.73 -25.98 3.85
N ARG A 403 20.85 -25.02 4.11
CA ARG A 403 20.61 -24.43 5.44
C ARG A 403 19.32 -24.99 6.00
N GLN A 404 19.29 -25.35 7.28
CA GLN A 404 18.09 -25.82 7.95
C GLN A 404 17.48 -24.70 8.80
N LEU A 405 16.16 -24.67 8.82
CA LEU A 405 15.35 -23.86 9.73
C LEU A 405 14.49 -24.80 10.59
N PRO A 406 14.31 -24.51 11.89
CA PRO A 406 15.21 -23.68 12.69
C PRO A 406 16.64 -24.26 12.68
N GLU A 407 17.61 -23.43 13.02
CA GLU A 407 18.99 -23.90 13.19
C GLU A 407 19.04 -24.90 14.35
N GLY A 408 19.68 -26.05 14.15
CA GLY A 408 19.68 -27.13 15.12
C GLY A 408 20.10 -28.47 14.53
N PRO A 409 19.85 -29.58 15.25
CA PRO A 409 20.12 -30.92 14.77
C PRO A 409 19.44 -31.18 13.44
N ARG A 410 20.11 -31.87 12.51
CA ARG A 410 19.53 -32.12 11.19
C ARG A 410 18.33 -33.05 11.29
N VAL A 411 17.16 -32.58 10.87
CA VAL A 411 15.92 -33.36 10.84
C VAL A 411 15.44 -33.55 9.40
N CYS A 412 14.57 -34.53 9.18
CA CYS A 412 13.87 -34.68 7.91
C CYS A 412 12.91 -33.48 7.74
N ALA A 413 13.11 -32.68 6.69
CA ALA A 413 12.33 -31.48 6.45
C ALA A 413 12.24 -31.17 4.94
N PRO A 414 11.15 -30.55 4.47
CA PRO A 414 11.01 -30.15 3.07
C PRO A 414 12.19 -29.34 2.55
N HIS A 415 12.72 -29.73 1.40
CA HIS A 415 13.76 -28.99 0.70
C HIS A 415 13.18 -27.93 -0.23
N LEU A 416 13.72 -26.73 -0.15
CA LEU A 416 13.26 -25.56 -0.89
C LEU A 416 14.40 -24.93 -1.69
N TYR A 417 14.11 -24.55 -2.93
CA TYR A 417 14.93 -23.61 -3.67
C TYR A 417 14.41 -22.21 -3.42
N VAL A 418 15.33 -21.30 -3.09
CA VAL A 418 15.06 -19.87 -2.98
C VAL A 418 15.55 -19.17 -4.24
N ASN A 419 14.68 -18.36 -4.82
CA ASN A 419 14.95 -17.60 -6.02
C ASN A 419 16.09 -16.60 -5.78
N PRO A 420 17.11 -16.54 -6.65
CA PRO A 420 18.26 -15.62 -6.50
C PRO A 420 17.83 -14.14 -6.37
N ARG A 421 16.73 -13.73 -7.02
CA ARG A 421 16.19 -12.36 -6.92
C ARG A 421 15.85 -11.95 -5.48
N PHE A 422 15.54 -12.94 -4.64
CA PHE A 422 15.14 -12.74 -3.24
C PHE A 422 16.18 -13.28 -2.26
N ALA A 423 17.42 -13.52 -2.69
CA ALA A 423 18.50 -14.04 -1.85
C ALA A 423 18.81 -13.19 -0.60
N HIS A 424 18.49 -11.89 -0.65
CA HIS A 424 18.66 -10.94 0.46
C HIS A 424 17.50 -10.99 1.47
N LYS A 425 16.39 -11.67 1.16
CA LYS A 425 15.26 -11.79 2.08
C LYS A 425 15.54 -12.83 3.16
N HIS A 426 15.16 -12.50 4.39
CA HIS A 426 15.15 -13.45 5.50
C HIS A 426 13.85 -14.24 5.49
N PHE A 427 13.95 -15.55 5.74
CA PHE A 427 12.83 -16.47 5.81
C PHE A 427 12.52 -16.79 7.26
N THR A 428 11.24 -16.77 7.60
CA THR A 428 10.74 -17.26 8.89
C THR A 428 9.86 -18.47 8.65
N LEU A 429 9.87 -19.40 9.60
CA LEU A 429 8.98 -20.56 9.59
C LEU A 429 7.66 -20.21 10.27
N ARG A 430 6.55 -20.74 9.74
CA ARG A 430 5.25 -20.78 10.42
C ARG A 430 5.15 -22.12 11.15
N ALA A 431 4.64 -22.14 12.38
CA ALA A 431 4.14 -23.40 12.93
C ALA A 431 3.11 -23.99 11.93
N ALA A 432 3.25 -25.27 11.55
CA ALA A 432 2.19 -25.94 10.82
C ALA A 432 0.95 -25.83 11.69
N SER A 433 -0.10 -25.18 11.18
CA SER A 433 -1.39 -25.15 11.87
C SER A 433 -1.83 -26.59 12.04
N ASN A 434 -2.02 -27.04 13.28
CA ASN A 434 -2.66 -28.33 13.59
C ASN A 434 -4.18 -28.29 13.30
N GLU A 435 -4.59 -27.57 12.26
CA GLU A 435 -5.94 -27.64 11.72
C GLU A 435 -5.90 -28.69 10.60
N ILE A 436 -5.77 -29.94 11.01
CA ILE A 436 -6.51 -30.99 10.34
C ILE A 436 -7.87 -30.89 11.00
N GLU A 437 -8.82 -30.21 10.36
CA GLU A 437 -10.22 -30.57 10.59
C GLU A 437 -10.29 -32.07 10.34
N GLU A 438 -10.54 -32.85 11.39
CA GLU A 438 -11.01 -34.21 11.23
C GLU A 438 -12.26 -34.09 10.37
N ASP A 439 -12.11 -34.38 9.07
CA ASP A 439 -13.21 -34.76 8.21
C ASP A 439 -13.86 -35.93 8.95
N SER A 440 -14.94 -35.63 9.68
CA SER A 440 -15.72 -36.63 10.37
C SER A 440 -16.17 -37.61 9.30
N ASP A 441 -15.71 -38.86 9.44
CA ASP A 441 -16.12 -39.97 8.62
C ASP A 441 -17.63 -39.87 8.35
N VAL A 442 -17.97 -39.65 7.08
CA VAL A 442 -19.30 -39.95 6.57
C VAL A 442 -19.39 -41.46 6.59
N ASP A 443 -19.82 -41.97 7.74
CA ASP A 443 -20.04 -43.38 7.97
C ASP A 443 -21.07 -43.84 6.94
N SER A 444 -20.62 -44.76 6.11
CA SER A 444 -21.42 -45.41 5.09
C SER A 444 -22.25 -46.50 5.77
N THR A 445 -23.55 -46.24 5.95
CA THR A 445 -24.58 -47.30 5.93
C THR A 445 -25.83 -46.79 5.25
#